data_AF-A0A1B2EE13-F1
#
_entry.id   AF-A0A1B2EE13-F1
#
_cell.length_a   1.000
_cell.length_b   1.000
_cell.length_c   1.000
_cell.angle_alpha   90.00
_cell.angle_beta   90.00
_cell.angle_gamma   90.00
#
_symmetry.space_group_name_H-M   'P 1'
#
loop_
_entity.id
_entity.type
_entity.pdbx_description
1 polymer ?
#
loop_
_entity_poly.entity_id
_entity_poly.type
_entity_poly.pdbx_seq_one_letter_code
_entity_poly.pdbx_strand_id
1 'polypeptide(L)'
;MTISQAQLRTLNLLDKKPACRVYRSDRADDYSWMHDDTHVRLTATLHRLFSSGYAMLSPDNRNVAVLTEKGRDVVAVRGGC
;
A
#
# COMPACT_ATOMS: atom_id res chain seq x y z
N MET A 1 -8.87 11.21 -11.21
CA MET A 1 -8.19 9.91 -11.31
C MET A 1 -9.07 8.87 -10.63
N THR A 2 -9.49 7.81 -11.33
CA THR A 2 -10.42 6.80 -10.77
C THR A 2 -9.61 5.66 -10.17
N ILE A 3 -9.80 5.38 -8.87
CA ILE A 3 -9.16 4.23 -8.21
C ILE A 3 -9.73 2.93 -8.78
N SER A 4 -8.83 2.06 -9.24
CA SER A 4 -9.17 0.72 -9.73
C SER A 4 -9.53 -0.22 -8.58
N GLN A 5 -10.21 -1.33 -8.87
CA GLN A 5 -10.56 -2.33 -7.86
C GLN A 5 -9.33 -2.94 -7.18
N ALA A 6 -8.23 -3.13 -7.93
CA ALA A 6 -6.96 -3.61 -7.38
C ALA A 6 -6.35 -2.59 -6.41
N GLN A 7 -6.39 -1.29 -6.75
CA GLN A 7 -5.94 -0.22 -5.88
C GLN A 7 -6.80 -0.12 -4.61
N LEU A 8 -8.13 -0.19 -4.74
CA LEU A 8 -9.04 -0.17 -3.60
C LEU A 8 -8.79 -1.37 -2.67
N ARG A 9 -8.61 -2.57 -3.22
CA ARG A 9 -8.27 -3.77 -2.44
C ARG A 9 -6.97 -3.57 -1.67
N THR A 10 -5.94 -3.00 -2.31
CA THR A 10 -4.68 -2.69 -1.62
C THR A 10 -4.87 -1.66 -0.52
N LEU A 11 -5.66 -0.60 -0.72
CA LEU A 11 -5.96 0.37 0.33
C LEU A 11 -6.70 -0.26 1.52
N ASN A 12 -7.68 -1.12 1.26
CA ASN A 12 -8.40 -1.86 2.31
C ASN A 12 -7.49 -2.82 3.10
N LEU A 13 -6.45 -3.37 2.47
CA LEU A 13 -5.43 -4.16 3.19
C LEU A 13 -4.62 -3.24 4.11
N LEU A 14 -4.12 -2.12 3.58
CA LEU A 14 -3.32 -1.15 4.34
C LEU A 14 -4.08 -0.54 5.53
N ASP A 15 -5.40 -0.44 5.45
CA ASP A 15 -6.26 0.00 6.55
C ASP A 15 -6.27 -0.99 7.73
N LYS A 16 -6.24 -2.29 7.43
CA LYS A 16 -6.17 -3.34 8.44
C LYS A 16 -4.79 -3.46 9.05
N LYS A 17 -3.76 -3.48 8.20
CA LYS A 17 -2.37 -3.61 8.63
C LYS A 17 -1.42 -2.96 7.61
N PRO A 18 -0.30 -2.37 8.05
CA PRO A 18 0.69 -1.85 7.12
C PRO A 18 1.27 -2.96 6.23
N ALA A 19 1.61 -2.61 4.98
CA ALA A 19 2.40 -3.49 4.13
C ALA A 19 3.89 -3.29 4.40
N CYS A 20 4.68 -4.36 4.29
CA CYS A 20 6.11 -4.36 4.55
C CYS A 20 6.89 -4.56 3.26
N ARG A 21 8.04 -3.88 3.17
CA ARG A 21 9.01 -4.06 2.10
C ARG A 21 9.94 -5.20 2.46
N VAL A 22 10.03 -6.18 1.57
CA VAL A 22 10.89 -7.35 1.71
C VAL A 22 11.91 -7.35 0.58
N TYR A 23 13.19 -7.30 0.94
CA TYR A 23 14.31 -7.36 0.01
C TYR A 23 14.64 -8.81 -0.32
N ARG A 24 14.90 -9.09 -1.59
CA ARG A 24 15.34 -10.43 -2.04
C ARG A 24 16.85 -10.55 -2.18
N SER A 25 17.53 -9.42 -2.24
CA SER A 25 18.98 -9.33 -2.28
C SER A 25 19.42 -8.01 -1.65
N ASP A 26 20.74 -7.81 -1.52
CA ASP A 26 21.34 -6.55 -1.05
C ASP A 26 21.17 -5.40 -2.05
N ARG A 27 20.56 -5.64 -3.22
CA ARG A 27 20.27 -4.58 -4.20
C ARG A 27 19.09 -3.75 -3.71
N ALA A 28 19.30 -2.44 -3.63
CA ALA A 28 18.31 -1.48 -3.12
C ALA A 28 16.97 -1.51 -3.87
N ASP A 29 16.97 -1.88 -5.16
CA ASP A 29 15.76 -1.93 -6.00
C ASP A 29 15.13 -3.33 -6.08
N ASP A 30 15.79 -4.36 -5.54
CA ASP A 30 15.29 -5.73 -5.57
C ASP A 30 14.44 -6.03 -4.32
N TYR A 31 13.27 -5.40 -4.29
CA TYR A 31 12.31 -5.59 -3.21
C TYR A 31 10.90 -5.88 -3.72
N SER A 32 10.09 -6.41 -2.84
CA SER A 32 8.65 -6.54 -3.04
C SER A 32 7.89 -6.00 -1.84
N TRP A 33 6.78 -5.33 -2.09
CA TRP A 33 5.84 -5.01 -1.03
C TRP A 33 4.91 -6.20 -0.80
N MET A 34 4.86 -6.66 0.43
CA MET A 34 4.03 -7.77 0.88
C MET A 34 3.18 -7.33 2.06
N HIS A 35 2.01 -7.93 2.20
CA HIS A 35 1.10 -7.68 3.30
C HIS A 35 0.70 -9.05 3.87
N ASP A 36 0.68 -9.19 5.19
CA ASP A 36 0.54 -10.52 5.83
C ASP A 36 -0.73 -11.27 5.40
N ASP A 37 -1.85 -10.54 5.22
CA ASP A 37 -3.11 -11.15 4.77
C ASP A 37 -3.10 -11.63 3.30
N THR A 38 -2.03 -11.40 2.53
CA THR A 38 -2.00 -11.81 1.13
C THR A 38 -0.62 -12.26 0.67
N HIS A 39 -0.61 -13.40 -0.02
CA HIS A 39 0.57 -13.91 -0.75
C HIS A 39 0.83 -13.15 -2.07
N VAL A 40 0.02 -12.15 -2.39
CA VAL A 40 0.14 -11.38 -3.63
C VAL A 40 1.10 -10.21 -3.45
N ARG A 41 2.02 -10.04 -4.41
CA ARG A 41 2.93 -8.89 -4.45
C ARG A 41 2.14 -7.61 -4.74
N LEU A 42 2.26 -6.63 -3.87
CA LEU A 42 1.55 -5.36 -3.98
C LEU A 42 2.40 -4.25 -4.63
N THR A 43 3.64 -4.54 -5.02
CA THR A 43 4.65 -3.55 -5.43
C THR A 43 4.14 -2.55 -6.47
N ALA A 44 3.66 -3.01 -7.62
CA ALA A 44 3.22 -2.14 -8.70
C ALA A 44 2.02 -1.26 -8.29
N THR A 45 1.08 -1.82 -7.51
CA THR A 45 -0.07 -1.08 -7.02
C THR A 45 0.33 -0.04 -5.99
N LEU A 46 1.20 -0.40 -5.04
CA LEU A 46 1.72 0.50 -4.02
C LEU A 46 2.51 1.66 -4.60
N HIS A 47 3.37 1.42 -5.59
CA HIS A 47 4.09 2.50 -6.29
C HIS A 47 3.14 3.52 -6.91
N ARG A 48 2.05 3.07 -7.54
CA ARG A 48 1.01 3.97 -8.06
C ARG A 48 0.28 4.72 -6.94
N LEU A 49 -0.02 4.05 -5.83
CA LEU A 49 -0.69 4.67 -4.68
C LEU A 49 0.20 5.71 -3.99
N PHE A 50 1.52 5.49 -3.93
CA PHE A 50 2.50 6.48 -3.45
C PHE A 50 2.54 7.70 -4.38
N SER A 51 2.70 7.47 -5.68
CA SER A 51 2.70 8.57 -6.67
C SER A 51 1.41 9.37 -6.66
N SER A 52 0.27 8.73 -6.38
CA SER A 52 -1.05 9.36 -6.31
C SER A 52 -1.38 9.98 -4.93
N GLY A 53 -0.49 9.79 -3.95
CA GLY A 53 -0.64 10.32 -2.58
C GLY A 53 -1.74 9.66 -1.75
N TYR A 54 -2.13 8.41 -2.04
CA TYR A 54 -3.10 7.67 -1.24
C TYR A 54 -2.43 6.81 -0.16
N ALA A 55 -1.21 6.35 -0.43
CA ALA A 55 -0.36 5.67 0.54
C ALA A 55 0.95 6.44 0.68
N MET A 56 1.66 6.22 1.77
CA MET A 56 3.01 6.75 1.98
C MET A 56 3.87 5.75 2.75
N LEU A 57 5.19 5.98 2.75
CA LEU A 57 6.07 5.29 3.67
C LEU A 57 5.84 5.81 5.08
N SER A 58 5.90 4.93 6.07
CA SER A 58 5.86 5.34 7.47
C SER A 58 7.05 6.27 7.77
N PRO A 59 6.84 7.39 8.48
CA PRO A 59 7.91 8.31 8.84
C PRO A 59 8.97 7.64 9.73
N ASP A 60 8.56 6.69 10.57
CA ASP A 60 9.44 5.97 11.49
C ASP A 60 10.19 4.81 10.81
N ASN A 61 9.57 4.20 9.79
CA ASN A 61 10.13 3.05 9.10
C ASN A 61 9.81 3.07 7.61
N ARG A 62 10.83 3.39 6.80
CA ARG A 62 10.71 3.42 5.33
C ARG A 62 10.41 2.06 4.69
N ASN A 63 10.55 0.97 5.44
CA ASN A 63 10.16 -0.38 4.99
C ASN A 63 8.68 -0.70 5.28
N VAL A 64 7.91 0.27 5.77
CA VAL A 64 6.50 0.10 6.08
C VAL A 64 5.69 1.10 5.25
N ALA A 65 4.64 0.61 4.60
CA ALA A 65 3.70 1.41 3.83
C ALA A 65 2.39 1.54 4.61
N VAL A 66 1.92 2.77 4.75
CA VAL A 66 0.70 3.13 5.50
C VAL A 66 -0.22 3.99 4.63
N LEU A 67 -1.49 4.07 5.03
CA LEU A 67 -2.43 5.00 4.41
C LEU A 67 -2.12 6.45 4.79
N THR A 68 -2.29 7.32 3.80
CA THR A 68 -2.45 8.76 4.06
C THR A 68 -3.89 9.06 4.49
N GLU A 69 -4.15 10.28 4.95
CA GLU A 69 -5.51 10.76 5.18
C GLU A 69 -6.41 10.60 3.94
N LYS A 70 -5.93 11.04 2.78
CA LYS A 70 -6.60 10.86 1.49
C LYS A 70 -6.90 9.39 1.17
N GLY A 71 -6.00 8.48 1.53
CA GLY A 71 -6.19 7.04 1.37
C GLY A 71 -7.31 6.50 2.27
N ARG A 72 -7.33 6.93 3.53
CA ARG A 72 -8.37 6.58 4.50
C ARG A 72 -9.74 7.07 4.07
N ASP A 73 -9.84 8.29 3.55
CA ASP A 73 -11.12 8.83 3.06
C ASP A 73 -11.71 7.97 1.94
N VAL A 74 -10.87 7.51 1.00
CA VAL A 74 -11.33 6.62 -0.07
C VAL A 74 -11.81 5.29 0.48
N VAL A 75 -11.10 4.72 1.45
CA VAL A 75 -11.51 3.46 2.10
C VAL A 75 -12.83 3.66 2.84
N ALA A 76 -13.00 4.76 3.58
CA ALA A 76 -14.23 5.06 4.31
C ALA A 76 -15.44 5.23 3.37
N VAL A 77 -15.27 5.98 2.26
CA VAL A 77 -16.34 6.24 1.29
C VAL A 77 -16.73 4.99 0.49
N ARG A 78 -15.78 4.08 0.21
CA ARG A 78 -16.02 2.89 -0.64
C ARG A 78 -16.11 1.57 0.12
N GLY A 79 -15.76 1.54 1.39
CA GLY A 79 -15.85 0.38 2.28
C GLY A 79 -17.12 0.38 3.14
N GLY A 80 -17.83 1.51 3.22
CA GLY A 80 -19.16 1.60 3.83
C GLY A 80 -20.27 1.30 2.85
N CYS A 81 -20.67 0.04 2.73
CA CYS A 81 -21.98 -0.42 2.29
C CYS A 81 -22.38 -1.62 3.14
#